data_AF-A0A2V8KUH5-F1
#
_entry.id   AF-A0A2V8KUH5-F1
#
_cell.length_a   1.000
_cell.length_b   1.000
_cell.length_c   1.000
_cell.angle_alpha   90.00
_cell.angle_beta   90.00
_cell.angle_gamma   90.00
#
_symmetry.space_group_name_H-M   'P 1'
#
loop_
_entity.id
_entity.type
_entity.pdbx_description
1 polymer ?
#
loop_
_entity_poly.entity_id
_entity_poly.type
_entity_poly.pdbx_seq_one_letter_code
_entity_poly.pdbx_strand_id
1 'polypeptide(L)'
;MPGGHLATAIALGGVAYAATGSREAAVGCFAGGFLIDVDHYLDYLFFEKQWRRPGPRSFLSYYFRLFPRNLVLPLHSVELMAILLAVSFFHPWPLLVGYWFGAAMHMTFDVLINGECALKRALLFYFFSYRASKRFAAEKLMDRVIVSGEAGKRPVRYFFTWRPPEKKESQITQVETVP
;
A
#
# COMPACT_ATOMS: atom_id res chain seq x y z
N MET A 1 -4.26 -0.58 5.30
CA MET A 1 -4.05 0.56 6.25
C MET A 1 -2.68 0.42 6.90
N PRO A 2 -1.83 1.45 6.89
CA PRO A 2 -0.39 1.33 7.13
C PRO A 2 -0.02 0.79 8.53
N GLY A 3 -0.78 1.13 9.58
CA GLY A 3 -0.54 0.55 10.91
C GLY A 3 -0.88 -0.94 11.02
N GLY A 4 -1.84 -1.43 10.24
CA GLY A 4 -2.17 -2.85 10.17
C GLY A 4 -1.04 -3.65 9.52
N HIS A 5 -0.47 -3.14 8.42
CA HIS A 5 0.70 -3.73 7.77
C HIS A 5 1.93 -3.78 8.69
N LEU A 6 2.16 -2.73 9.49
CA LEU A 6 3.23 -2.74 10.50
C LEU A 6 3.06 -3.90 11.49
N ALA A 7 1.85 -4.06 12.04
CA ALA A 7 1.59 -5.09 13.05
C ALA A 7 1.69 -6.50 12.48
N THR A 8 1.14 -6.73 11.29
CA THR A 8 1.22 -8.04 10.63
C THR A 8 2.64 -8.35 10.16
N ALA A 9 3.42 -7.37 9.73
CA ALA A 9 4.83 -7.54 9.40
C ALA A 9 5.69 -7.91 10.63
N ILE A 10 5.45 -7.28 11.78
CA ILE A 10 6.10 -7.64 13.06
C ILE A 10 5.72 -9.08 13.44
N ALA A 11 4.43 -9.43 13.37
CA ALA A 11 3.96 -10.77 13.69
C ALA A 11 4.59 -11.83 12.77
N LEU A 12 4.59 -11.60 11.46
CA LEU A 12 5.18 -12.50 10.48
C LEU A 12 6.70 -12.65 10.68
N GLY A 13 7.41 -11.55 10.96
CA GLY A 13 8.83 -11.59 11.30
C GLY A 13 9.12 -12.42 12.55
N GLY A 14 8.29 -12.27 13.59
CA GLY A 14 8.38 -13.08 14.82
C GLY A 14 8.14 -14.57 14.57
N VAL A 15 7.10 -14.90 13.80
CA VAL A 15 6.81 -16.29 13.39
C VAL A 15 7.95 -16.88 12.57
N ALA A 16 8.47 -16.13 11.61
CA ALA A 16 9.60 -16.57 10.78
C ALA A 16 10.84 -16.85 11.63
N TYR A 17 11.17 -15.99 12.60
CA TYR A 17 12.28 -16.23 13.52
C TYR A 17 12.03 -17.47 14.38
N ALA A 18 10.84 -17.60 14.97
CA ALA A 18 10.50 -18.74 15.83
C ALA A 18 10.55 -20.09 15.08
N ALA A 19 10.13 -20.10 13.81
CA ALA A 19 10.09 -21.31 12.99
C ALA A 19 11.46 -21.70 12.40
N THR A 20 12.34 -20.74 12.12
CA THR A 20 13.57 -20.98 11.34
C THR A 20 14.86 -20.71 12.11
N GLY A 21 14.81 -19.93 13.20
CA GLY A 21 15.98 -19.39 13.89
C GLY A 21 16.76 -18.31 13.10
N SER A 22 16.35 -17.97 11.87
CA SER A 22 17.07 -17.02 11.01
C SER A 22 16.61 -15.58 11.23
N ARG A 23 17.58 -14.72 11.57
CA ARG A 23 17.35 -13.26 11.69
C ARG A 23 17.09 -12.64 10.32
N GLU A 24 17.77 -13.14 9.30
CA GLU A 24 17.63 -12.70 7.91
C GLU A 24 16.22 -12.95 7.40
N ALA A 25 15.66 -14.15 7.63
CA ALA A 25 14.26 -14.44 7.27
C ALA A 25 13.28 -13.51 8.00
N ALA A 26 13.49 -13.28 9.29
CA ALA A 26 12.63 -12.39 10.09
C ALA A 26 12.69 -10.93 9.60
N VAL A 27 13.89 -10.40 9.37
CA VAL A 27 14.11 -9.05 8.83
C VAL A 27 13.53 -8.94 7.43
N GLY A 28 13.69 -9.99 6.61
CA GLY A 28 13.08 -10.09 5.29
C GLY A 28 11.57 -9.95 5.38
N CYS A 29 10.91 -10.78 6.19
CA CYS A 29 9.46 -10.73 6.40
C CYS A 29 8.98 -9.35 6.84
N PHE A 30 9.70 -8.70 7.75
CA PHE A 30 9.38 -7.33 8.17
C PHE A 30 9.54 -6.32 7.02
N ALA A 31 10.66 -6.39 6.30
CA ALA A 31 10.97 -5.49 5.19
C ALA A 31 9.94 -5.62 4.06
N GLY A 32 9.62 -6.85 3.64
CA GLY A 32 8.58 -7.08 2.64
C GLY A 32 7.18 -6.74 3.16
N GLY A 33 6.90 -6.99 4.44
CA GLY A 33 5.58 -6.79 5.03
C GLY A 33 5.23 -5.33 5.33
N PHE A 34 6.23 -4.46 5.52
CA PHE A 34 6.00 -3.06 5.89
C PHE A 34 6.81 -2.06 5.08
N LEU A 35 8.09 -2.33 4.78
CA LEU A 35 8.92 -1.38 4.02
C LEU A 35 8.60 -1.37 2.53
N ILE A 36 7.78 -2.31 2.04
CA ILE A 36 7.21 -2.26 0.70
C ILE A 36 6.44 -0.95 0.45
N ASP A 37 5.77 -0.40 1.48
CA ASP A 37 5.06 0.88 1.45
C ASP A 37 5.96 2.10 1.22
N VAL A 38 7.29 1.95 1.27
CA VAL A 38 8.22 3.05 1.00
C VAL A 38 8.05 3.58 -0.42
N ASP A 39 7.54 2.79 -1.36
CA ASP A 39 7.27 3.28 -2.71
C ASP A 39 6.16 4.35 -2.77
N HIS A 40 5.18 4.33 -1.85
CA HIS A 40 4.24 5.44 -1.66
C HIS A 40 4.97 6.73 -1.25
N TYR A 41 6.00 6.61 -0.41
CA TYR A 41 6.80 7.76 -0.01
C TYR A 41 7.67 8.28 -1.17
N LEU A 42 8.18 7.40 -2.04
CA LEU A 42 8.85 7.80 -3.28
C LEU A 42 7.87 8.51 -4.24
N ASP A 43 6.65 7.99 -4.37
CA ASP A 43 5.56 8.61 -5.13
C ASP A 43 5.27 10.03 -4.62
N TYR A 44 5.14 10.19 -3.32
CA TYR A 44 4.98 11.50 -2.67
C TYR A 44 6.10 12.49 -3.01
N LEU A 45 7.36 12.07 -2.89
CA LEU A 45 8.49 12.98 -3.09
C LEU A 45 8.64 13.39 -4.56
N PHE A 46 8.64 12.41 -5.47
CA PHE A 46 9.08 12.60 -6.85
C PHE A 46 7.92 12.82 -7.81
N PHE A 47 6.86 12.03 -7.71
CA PHE A 47 5.74 12.06 -8.64
C PHE A 47 4.66 13.08 -8.22
N GLU A 48 4.43 13.24 -6.92
CA GLU A 48 3.60 14.30 -6.34
C GLU A 48 4.37 15.60 -6.06
N LYS A 49 5.68 15.61 -6.34
CA LYS A 49 6.57 16.78 -6.24
C LYS A 49 6.61 17.42 -4.85
N GLN A 50 6.46 16.62 -3.80
CA GLN A 50 6.45 17.09 -2.40
C GLN A 50 7.85 17.09 -1.74
N TRP A 51 8.93 17.02 -2.54
CA TRP A 51 10.32 17.01 -2.07
C TRP A 51 10.72 18.16 -1.13
N ARG A 52 10.01 19.30 -1.16
CA ARG A 52 10.21 20.43 -0.22
C ARG A 52 9.67 20.17 1.20
N ARG A 53 8.88 19.10 1.38
CA ARG A 53 8.27 18.70 2.65
C ARG A 53 8.46 17.20 2.88
N PRO A 54 9.70 16.69 2.99
CA PRO A 54 9.95 15.25 3.05
C PRO A 54 9.58 14.62 4.41
N GLY A 55 9.21 15.41 5.41
CA GLY A 55 8.94 14.87 6.75
C GLY A 55 7.83 13.79 6.76
N PRO A 56 7.98 12.70 7.54
CA PRO A 56 6.98 11.61 7.58
C PRO A 56 5.60 12.08 8.04
N ARG A 57 5.54 13.12 8.89
CA ARG A 57 4.26 13.75 9.28
C ARG A 57 3.58 14.44 8.09
N SER A 58 4.34 15.08 7.21
CA SER A 58 3.82 15.73 6.01
C SER A 58 3.33 14.69 5.00
N PHE A 59 4.08 13.62 4.82
CA PHE A 59 3.67 12.46 4.01
C PHE A 59 2.36 11.85 4.50
N LEU A 60 2.26 11.49 5.78
CA LEU A 60 1.03 10.91 6.34
C LEU A 60 -0.15 11.89 6.26
N SER A 61 0.09 13.18 6.52
CA SER A 61 -0.95 14.20 6.39
C SER A 61 -1.42 14.34 4.94
N TYR A 62 -0.52 14.24 3.96
CA TYR A 62 -0.85 14.26 2.55
C TYR A 62 -1.74 13.06 2.19
N TYR A 63 -1.30 11.83 2.49
CA TYR A 63 -2.05 10.61 2.14
C TYR A 63 -3.38 10.45 2.87
N PHE A 64 -3.52 11.00 4.09
CA PHE A 64 -4.80 10.99 4.79
C PHE A 64 -5.72 12.16 4.44
N ARG A 65 -5.27 13.18 3.69
CA ARG A 65 -6.12 14.33 3.29
C ARG A 65 -6.45 14.35 1.81
N LEU A 66 -5.51 13.93 0.99
CA LEU A 66 -5.53 14.15 -0.44
C LEU A 66 -5.58 12.81 -1.16
N PHE A 67 -6.32 12.82 -2.26
CA PHE A 67 -6.25 11.75 -3.23
C PHE A 67 -4.97 11.97 -4.06
N PRO A 68 -4.02 11.02 -4.08
CA PRO A 68 -2.80 11.16 -4.87
C PRO A 68 -3.16 11.32 -6.35
N ARG A 69 -2.31 11.97 -7.15
CA ARG A 69 -2.52 12.12 -8.59
C ARG A 69 -1.95 10.93 -9.36
N ASN A 70 -0.82 10.42 -8.89
CA ASN A 70 -0.07 9.34 -9.50
C ASN A 70 0.13 8.18 -8.51
N LEU A 71 0.08 6.96 -9.04
CA LEU A 71 0.34 5.72 -8.32
C LEU A 71 1.26 4.84 -9.17
N VAL A 72 2.57 5.02 -9.02
CA VAL A 72 3.59 4.25 -9.74
C VAL A 72 3.83 2.95 -8.99
N LEU A 73 4.15 3.06 -7.69
CA LEU A 73 4.24 1.96 -6.72
C LEU A 73 4.99 0.72 -7.24
N PRO A 74 6.25 0.83 -7.70
CA PRO A 74 6.97 -0.29 -8.31
C PRO A 74 7.11 -1.51 -7.39
N LEU A 75 7.11 -1.35 -6.07
CA LEU A 75 7.26 -2.48 -5.14
C LEU A 75 5.97 -3.29 -5.03
N HIS A 76 4.81 -2.65 -5.21
CA HIS A 76 3.50 -3.28 -5.31
C HIS A 76 3.22 -3.84 -6.73
N SER A 77 4.19 -4.54 -7.31
CA SER A 77 4.11 -5.13 -8.65
C SER A 77 4.16 -6.65 -8.57
N VAL A 78 3.16 -7.33 -9.16
CA VAL A 78 3.21 -8.79 -9.32
C VAL A 78 4.33 -9.22 -10.26
N GLU A 79 4.70 -8.38 -11.23
CA GLU A 79 5.84 -8.63 -12.11
C GLU A 79 7.16 -8.64 -11.32
N LEU A 80 7.37 -7.66 -10.41
CA LEU A 80 8.50 -7.67 -9.50
C LEU A 80 8.47 -8.90 -8.58
N MET A 81 7.30 -9.25 -8.03
CA MET A 81 7.15 -10.43 -7.19
C MET A 81 7.47 -11.73 -7.90
N ALA A 82 7.10 -11.86 -9.18
CA ALA A 82 7.44 -13.02 -10.00
C ALA A 82 8.96 -13.11 -10.26
N ILE A 83 9.62 -11.97 -10.51
CA ILE A 83 11.08 -11.91 -10.67
C ILE A 83 11.77 -12.31 -9.36
N LEU A 84 11.36 -11.75 -8.22
CA LEU A 84 11.95 -12.06 -6.91
C LEU A 84 11.71 -13.52 -6.51
N LEU A 85 10.56 -14.09 -6.86
CA LEU A 85 10.29 -15.52 -6.69
C LEU A 85 11.24 -16.36 -7.53
N ALA A 86 11.40 -16.04 -8.82
CA ALA A 86 12.33 -16.72 -9.71
C ALA A 86 13.76 -16.66 -9.18
N VAL A 87 14.23 -15.49 -8.74
CA VAL A 87 15.55 -15.34 -8.11
C VAL A 87 15.65 -16.19 -6.85
N SER A 88 14.61 -16.26 -6.02
CA SER A 88 14.60 -17.07 -4.80
C SER A 88 14.72 -18.57 -5.07
N PHE A 89 14.24 -19.06 -6.22
CA PHE A 89 14.44 -20.47 -6.61
C PHE A 89 15.90 -20.81 -6.92
N PHE A 90 16.64 -19.87 -7.53
CA PHE A 90 18.07 -20.07 -7.84
C PHE A 90 18.98 -19.71 -6.67
N HIS A 91 18.55 -18.74 -5.85
CA HIS A 91 19.29 -18.19 -4.73
C HIS A 91 18.36 -18.03 -3.52
N PRO A 92 18.15 -19.10 -2.75
CA PRO A 92 17.22 -19.12 -1.61
C PRO A 92 17.81 -18.43 -0.38
N TRP A 93 18.27 -17.19 -0.53
CA TRP A 93 18.78 -16.39 0.58
C TRP A 93 17.65 -16.13 1.57
N PRO A 94 17.81 -16.46 2.87
CA PRO A 94 16.72 -16.35 3.84
C PRO A 94 16.11 -14.95 3.90
N LEU A 95 16.93 -13.90 3.73
CA LEU A 95 16.46 -12.52 3.62
C LEU A 95 15.49 -12.30 2.45
N LEU A 96 15.84 -12.81 1.27
CA LEU A 96 15.04 -12.64 0.05
C LEU A 96 13.75 -13.44 0.12
N VAL A 97 13.83 -14.68 0.61
CA VAL A 97 12.64 -15.54 0.82
C VAL A 97 11.70 -14.89 1.84
N GLY A 98 12.24 -14.40 2.97
CA GLY A 98 11.47 -13.65 3.96
C GLY A 98 10.84 -12.40 3.37
N TYR A 99 11.60 -11.60 2.62
CA TYR A 99 11.08 -10.42 1.92
C TYR A 99 9.91 -10.78 1.01
N TRP A 100 10.04 -11.85 0.23
CA TRP A 100 8.99 -12.30 -0.66
C TRP A 100 7.71 -12.68 0.10
N PHE A 101 7.81 -13.46 1.18
CA PHE A 101 6.65 -13.80 2.00
C PHE A 101 6.00 -12.58 2.67
N GLY A 102 6.81 -11.65 3.17
CA GLY A 102 6.33 -10.39 3.72
C GLY A 102 5.56 -9.57 2.69
N ALA A 103 6.14 -9.38 1.51
CA ALA A 103 5.55 -8.62 0.41
C ALA A 103 4.26 -9.29 -0.11
N ALA A 104 4.26 -10.61 -0.26
CA ALA A 104 3.07 -11.38 -0.66
C ALA A 104 1.92 -11.24 0.35
N MET A 105 2.23 -11.34 1.66
CA MET A 105 1.25 -11.10 2.72
C MET A 105 0.71 -9.66 2.67
N HIS A 106 1.59 -8.67 2.51
CA HIS A 106 1.21 -7.26 2.41
C HIS A 106 0.21 -7.03 1.27
N MET A 107 0.58 -7.44 0.05
CA MET A 107 -0.26 -7.27 -1.15
C MET A 107 -1.58 -8.03 -1.04
N THR A 108 -1.57 -9.21 -0.42
CA THR A 108 -2.79 -9.99 -0.18
C THR A 108 -3.74 -9.24 0.74
N PHE A 109 -3.25 -8.66 1.84
CA PHE A 109 -4.08 -7.88 2.74
C PHE A 109 -4.58 -6.59 2.10
N ASP A 110 -3.83 -5.98 1.21
CA ASP A 110 -4.40 -4.88 0.46
C ASP A 110 -5.57 -5.30 -0.43
N VAL A 111 -5.45 -6.40 -1.16
CA VAL A 111 -6.54 -6.90 -2.01
C VAL A 111 -7.77 -7.23 -1.16
N LEU A 112 -7.57 -7.97 -0.05
CA LEU A 112 -8.67 -8.46 0.78
C LEU A 112 -9.33 -7.39 1.66
N ILE A 113 -8.55 -6.42 2.16
CA ILE A 113 -9.03 -5.43 3.15
C ILE A 113 -9.28 -4.07 2.50
N ASN A 114 -8.44 -3.66 1.54
CA ASN A 114 -8.49 -2.33 0.94
C ASN A 114 -9.09 -2.36 -0.50
N GLY A 115 -9.09 -3.52 -1.17
CA GLY A 115 -9.34 -3.66 -2.60
C GLY A 115 -10.74 -3.23 -3.04
N GLU A 116 -11.80 -3.70 -2.38
CA GLU A 116 -13.19 -3.41 -2.77
C GLU A 116 -13.65 -1.97 -2.45
N CYS A 117 -13.00 -1.37 -1.46
CA CYS A 117 -13.34 -0.02 -1.01
C CYS A 117 -12.62 1.06 -1.82
N ALA A 118 -11.38 0.82 -2.26
CA ALA A 118 -10.52 1.87 -2.80
C ALA A 118 -10.07 1.66 -4.25
N LEU A 119 -10.12 0.46 -4.81
CA LEU A 119 -9.57 0.15 -6.14
C LEU A 119 -10.69 -0.19 -7.13
N LYS A 120 -10.64 0.38 -8.34
CA LYS A 120 -11.62 0.05 -9.40
C LYS A 120 -11.53 -1.41 -9.84
N ARG A 121 -10.30 -1.94 -9.86
CA ARG A 121 -9.96 -3.31 -10.27
C ARG A 121 -8.81 -3.80 -9.40
N ALA A 122 -9.13 -4.33 -8.21
CA ALA A 122 -8.16 -4.65 -7.17
C ALA A 122 -7.00 -5.53 -7.67
N LEU A 123 -7.28 -6.63 -8.37
CA LEU A 123 -6.22 -7.53 -8.86
C LEU A 123 -5.36 -6.88 -9.96
N LEU A 124 -5.99 -6.23 -10.94
CA LEU A 124 -5.27 -5.61 -12.05
C LEU A 124 -4.42 -4.43 -11.59
N PHE A 125 -4.81 -3.75 -10.50
CA PHE A 125 -4.05 -2.66 -9.93
C PHE A 125 -2.60 -3.05 -9.59
N TYR A 126 -2.36 -4.30 -9.18
CA TYR A 126 -1.03 -4.80 -8.82
C TYR A 126 -0.15 -5.17 -10.02
N PHE A 127 -0.68 -5.11 -11.24
CA PHE A 127 0.15 -5.20 -12.44
C PHE A 127 0.73 -3.82 -12.74
N PHE A 128 2.06 -3.70 -12.67
CA PHE A 128 2.77 -2.48 -12.99
C PHE A 128 2.49 -2.05 -14.44
N SER A 129 2.48 -3.01 -15.36
CA SER A 129 2.12 -2.81 -16.76
C SER A 129 0.70 -2.26 -16.93
N TYR A 130 -0.25 -2.72 -16.12
CA TYR A 130 -1.61 -2.17 -16.11
C TYR A 130 -1.63 -0.73 -15.62
N ARG A 131 -0.94 -0.40 -14.51
CA ARG A 131 -0.81 0.99 -14.03
C ARG A 131 -0.16 1.88 -15.08
N ALA A 132 0.89 1.41 -15.75
CA ALA A 132 1.56 2.10 -16.84
C ALA A 132 0.63 2.35 -18.04
N SER A 133 -0.23 1.39 -18.40
CA SER A 133 -1.26 1.57 -19.45
C SER A 133 -2.27 2.68 -19.13
N LYS A 134 -2.45 2.99 -17.84
CA LYS A 134 -3.28 4.10 -17.34
C LYS A 134 -2.48 5.36 -17.06
N ARG A 135 -1.19 5.37 -17.45
CA ARG A 135 -0.22 6.45 -17.20
C ARG A 135 -0.09 6.79 -15.71
N PHE A 136 -0.26 5.77 -14.86
CA PHE A 136 -0.23 5.87 -13.40
C PHE A 136 -1.28 6.81 -12.79
N ALA A 137 -2.27 7.26 -13.57
CA ALA A 137 -3.26 8.24 -13.10
C ALA A 137 -4.20 7.62 -12.05
N ALA A 138 -4.16 8.12 -10.82
CA ALA A 138 -4.93 7.59 -9.70
C ALA A 138 -6.44 7.62 -9.96
N GLU A 139 -6.94 8.65 -10.64
CA GLU A 139 -8.38 8.79 -11.01
C GLU A 139 -8.89 7.65 -11.90
N LYS A 140 -7.98 6.96 -12.62
CA LYS A 140 -8.29 5.83 -13.50
C LYS A 140 -8.12 4.48 -12.79
N LEU A 141 -7.48 4.47 -11.61
CA LEU A 141 -7.07 3.27 -10.88
C LEU A 141 -7.87 3.05 -9.60
N MET A 142 -8.21 4.13 -8.90
CA MET A 142 -8.88 4.12 -7.61
C MET A 142 -10.28 4.74 -7.67
N ASP A 143 -11.17 4.26 -6.81
CA ASP A 143 -12.41 4.96 -6.49
C ASP A 143 -12.10 6.10 -5.52
N ARG A 144 -12.81 7.23 -5.62
CA ARG A 144 -12.63 8.35 -4.67
C ARG A 144 -13.20 7.95 -3.31
N VAL A 145 -12.33 7.47 -2.43
CA VAL A 145 -12.66 7.26 -1.02
C VAL A 145 -12.37 8.54 -0.25
N ILE A 146 -13.36 9.07 0.47
CA ILE A 146 -13.16 10.25 1.32
C ILE A 146 -12.52 9.77 2.62
N VAL A 147 -11.23 10.05 2.78
CA VAL A 147 -10.61 9.93 4.10
C VAL A 147 -11.08 11.12 4.93
N SER A 148 -11.65 10.85 6.12
CA SER A 148 -12.16 11.90 7.02
C SER A 148 -11.12 13.01 7.20
N GLY A 149 -11.53 14.28 7.07
CA GLY A 149 -10.64 15.43 7.21
C GLY A 149 -9.91 15.49 8.57
N GLU A 150 -10.41 14.76 9.57
CA GLU A 150 -9.79 14.62 10.88
C GLU A 150 -8.54 13.70 10.87
N ALA A 151 -8.51 12.68 10.01
CA ALA A 151 -7.35 11.79 9.82
C ALA A 151 -6.11 12.58 9.40
N GLY A 152 -6.32 13.54 8.50
CA GLY A 152 -5.29 14.48 8.06
C GLY A 152 -4.73 15.42 9.12
N LYS A 153 -5.52 15.77 10.14
CA LYS A 153 -5.10 16.67 11.24
C LYS A 153 -4.31 15.93 12.31
N ARG A 154 -4.59 14.65 12.50
CA ARG A 154 -3.93 13.79 13.51
C ARG A 154 -3.37 12.51 12.85
N PRO A 155 -2.44 12.66 11.89
CA PRO A 155 -2.00 11.54 11.04
C PRO A 155 -1.38 10.38 11.83
N VAL A 156 -0.58 10.68 12.87
CA VAL A 156 0.06 9.66 13.70
C VAL A 156 -0.97 8.85 14.48
N ARG A 157 -1.99 9.50 15.05
CA ARG A 157 -3.06 8.79 15.75
C ARG A 157 -3.83 7.89 14.78
N TYR A 158 -4.13 8.39 13.59
CA TYR A 158 -4.90 7.64 12.60
C TYR A 158 -4.14 6.41 12.08
N PHE A 159 -2.82 6.53 11.89
CA PHE A 159 -1.95 5.41 11.55
C PHE A 159 -2.16 4.20 12.47
N PHE A 160 -2.27 4.42 13.79
CA PHE A 160 -2.45 3.35 14.78
C PHE A 160 -3.91 2.92 15.03
N THR A 161 -4.91 3.61 14.46
CA THR A 161 -6.32 3.26 14.71
C THR A 161 -6.86 2.10 13.87
N TRP A 162 -6.11 1.65 12.85
CA TRP A 162 -6.45 0.52 11.96
C TRP A 162 -7.86 0.56 11.36
N ARG A 163 -8.49 1.74 11.29
CA ARG A 163 -9.83 1.88 10.72
C ARG A 163 -9.72 1.92 9.20
N PRO A 164 -10.40 1.02 8.45
CA PRO A 164 -10.47 1.14 7.00
C PRO A 164 -11.21 2.42 6.60
N PRO A 165 -10.94 2.95 5.40
CA PRO A 165 -11.59 4.16 4.94
C PRO A 165 -13.01 3.81 4.45
N GLU A 166 -14.01 4.61 4.86
CA GLU A 166 -15.41 4.36 4.51
C GLU A 166 -15.70 4.78 3.06
N LYS A 167 -16.29 3.88 2.29
CA LYS A 167 -16.78 4.16 0.93
C LYS A 167 -18.04 5.02 1.04
N LYS A 168 -18.00 6.27 0.56
CA LYS A 168 -19.25 7.01 0.33
C LYS A 168 -19.84 6.49 -0.98
N GLU A 169 -20.97 5.79 -0.92
CA GLU A 169 -21.80 5.59 -2.11
C GLU A 169 -22.01 6.98 -2.73
N SER A 170 -21.76 7.10 -4.03
CA SER A 170 -22.10 8.32 -4.74
C SER A 170 -23.57 8.60 -4.44
N GLN A 171 -23.86 9.63 -3.65
CA GLN A 171 -25.17 10.24 -3.69
C GLN A 171 -25.28 10.73 -5.13
N ILE A 172 -25.91 9.93 -5.98
CA ILE A 172 -26.63 10.42 -7.13
C ILE A 172 -27.61 11.39 -6.49
N THR A 173 -27.24 12.67 -6.45
CA THR A 173 -28.20 13.73 -6.24
C THR A 173 -29.20 13.52 -7.36
N GLN A 174 -30.33 12.88 -7.05
CA GLN A 174 -31.51 13.00 -7.88
C GLN A 174 -31.74 14.51 -7.93
N VAL A 175 -31.41 15.09 -9.08
CA VAL A 175 -31.88 16.41 -9.43
C VAL A 175 -33.40 16.26 -9.38
N GLU A 176 -34.00 16.81 -8.33
CA GLU A 176 -35.45 16.99 -8.25
C GLU A 176 -35.85 17.71 -9.54
N THR A 177 -36.47 16.97 -10.45
CA THR A 177 -37.30 17.56 -11.50
C THR A 177 -38.49 18.16 -10.77
N VAL A 178 -38.39 19.44 -10.44
CA VAL A 178 -39.54 20.23 -10.00
C VAL A 178 -40.47 20.38 -11.22
N PRO A 179 -41.77 20.04 -11.09
CA PRO A 179 -42.75 20.16 -12.17
C PRO A 179 -43.09 21.62 -12.52
#